data_AF-K7SNV9-F1
#
_entry.id   AF-K7SNV9-F1
#
_cell.length_a   1.000
_cell.length_b   1.000
_cell.length_c   1.000
_cell.angle_alpha   90.00
_cell.angle_beta   90.00
_cell.angle_gamma   90.00
#
_symmetry.space_group_name_H-M   'P 1'
#
loop_
_entity.id
_entity.type
_entity.pdbx_description
1 polymer ?
#
loop_
_entity_poly.entity_id
_entity_poly.type
_entity_poly.pdbx_seq_one_letter_code
_entity_poly.pdbx_strand_id
1 'polypeptide(L)'
;MSDLIEDRCLPMLRSASRLDDTDTRIAHLQLHLGTVLAELHPAIPTPVSGPFCRAYLRFDEELESVRCALEEVHGILVHDARQCLAALSPEPGGRPASMRLRG
;
A
#
# COMPACT_ATOMS: atom_id res chain seq x y z
N MET A 1 11.54 -8.53 24.40
CA MET A 1 10.35 -7.87 23.82
C MET A 1 10.74 -7.04 22.61
N SER A 2 11.83 -6.25 22.67
CA SER A 2 12.40 -5.54 21.50
C SER A 2 12.74 -6.47 20.33
N ASP A 3 13.45 -7.57 20.59
CA ASP A 3 13.90 -8.50 19.54
C ASP A 3 12.73 -9.14 18.76
N LEU A 4 11.60 -9.43 19.43
CA LEU A 4 10.40 -9.97 18.78
C LEU A 4 9.67 -8.96 17.90
N ILE A 5 9.74 -7.67 18.25
CA ILE A 5 9.18 -6.58 17.43
C ILE A 5 10.07 -6.37 16.20
N GLU A 6 11.38 -6.39 16.40
CA GLU A 6 12.37 -6.25 15.33
C GLU A 6 12.32 -7.41 14.34
N ASP A 7 12.14 -8.63 14.81
CA ASP A 7 12.14 -9.83 13.96
C ASP A 7 10.79 -10.07 13.26
N ARG A 8 9.67 -9.66 13.86
CA ARG A 8 8.33 -10.04 13.36
C ARG A 8 7.54 -8.88 12.79
N CYS A 9 7.50 -7.73 13.47
CA CYS A 9 6.60 -6.64 13.05
C CYS A 9 7.30 -5.62 12.13
N LEU A 10 8.58 -5.27 12.40
CA LEU A 10 9.34 -4.31 11.57
C LEU A 10 9.49 -4.74 10.10
N PRO A 11 9.71 -6.01 9.73
CA PRO A 11 9.83 -6.40 8.32
C PRO A 11 8.56 -6.14 7.51
N MET A 12 7.38 -6.33 8.13
CA MET A 12 6.09 -6.06 7.50
C MET A 12 5.88 -4.56 7.29
N LEU A 13 6.17 -3.73 8.31
CA LEU A 13 6.08 -2.26 8.20
C LEU A 13 7.05 -1.69 7.17
N ARG A 14 8.28 -2.20 7.11
CA ARG A 14 9.25 -1.81 6.08
C ARG A 14 8.78 -2.21 4.68
N SER A 15 8.21 -3.40 4.53
CA SER A 15 7.66 -3.85 3.25
C SER A 15 6.48 -2.97 2.82
N ALA A 16 5.56 -2.65 3.74
CA ALA A 16 4.45 -1.73 3.51
C ALA A 16 4.95 -0.35 3.03
N SER A 17 5.91 0.25 3.74
CA SER A 17 6.52 1.53 3.35
C SER A 17 7.12 1.51 1.94
N ARG A 18 7.73 0.38 1.52
CA ARG A 18 8.28 0.24 0.16
C ARG A 18 7.19 0.15 -0.91
N LEU A 19 6.02 -0.37 -0.56
CA LEU A 19 4.87 -0.39 -1.47
C LEU A 19 4.32 1.02 -1.66
N ASP A 20 4.20 1.82 -0.59
CA ASP A 20 3.80 3.23 -0.66
C ASP A 20 4.75 4.06 -1.54
N ASP A 21 6.06 3.87 -1.36
CA ASP A 21 7.08 4.51 -2.20
C ASP A 21 6.91 4.13 -3.68
N THR A 22 6.52 2.87 -3.94
CA THR A 22 6.31 2.35 -5.29
C THR A 22 5.05 2.93 -5.91
N ASP A 23 3.94 2.99 -5.18
CA ASP A 23 2.68 3.62 -5.64
C ASP A 23 2.91 5.11 -5.95
N THR A 24 3.61 5.83 -5.08
CA THR A 24 3.97 7.24 -5.30
C THR A 24 4.76 7.42 -6.61
N ARG A 25 5.74 6.55 -6.86
CA ARG A 25 6.52 6.59 -8.11
C ARG A 25 5.68 6.28 -9.34
N ILE A 26 4.74 5.35 -9.24
CA ILE A 26 3.80 5.03 -10.30
C ILE A 26 2.92 6.25 -10.61
N ALA A 27 2.34 6.89 -9.60
CA ALA A 27 1.52 8.08 -9.77
C ALA A 27 2.29 9.23 -10.45
N HIS A 28 3.54 9.45 -10.07
CA HIS A 28 4.41 10.45 -10.72
C HIS A 28 4.67 10.12 -12.20
N LEU A 29 4.92 8.85 -12.53
CA LEU A 29 5.13 8.42 -13.91
C LEU A 29 3.85 8.54 -14.75
N GLN A 30 2.69 8.25 -14.17
CA GLN A 30 1.39 8.40 -14.82
C GLN A 30 1.10 9.87 -15.17
N LEU A 31 1.34 10.78 -14.23
CA LEU A 31 1.20 12.22 -14.46
C LEU A 31 2.16 12.73 -15.54
N HIS A 32 3.42 12.29 -15.49
CA HIS A 32 4.41 12.65 -16.49
C HIS A 32 4.01 12.15 -17.89
N LEU A 33 3.56 10.89 -17.99
CA LEU A 33 3.06 10.33 -19.24
C LEU A 33 1.87 11.13 -19.78
N GLY A 34 0.89 11.44 -18.94
CA GLY A 34 -0.27 12.26 -19.33
C GLY A 34 0.13 13.63 -19.89
N THR A 35 1.15 14.25 -19.29
CA THR A 35 1.71 15.53 -19.76
C THR A 35 2.34 15.39 -21.16
N VAL A 36 3.21 14.39 -21.34
CA VAL A 36 3.87 14.11 -22.62
C VAL A 36 2.85 13.78 -23.72
N LEU A 37 1.82 13.01 -23.40
CA LEU A 37 0.79 12.65 -24.39
C LEU A 37 -0.06 13.85 -24.79
N ALA A 38 -0.37 14.76 -23.86
CA ALA A 38 -1.06 16.00 -24.16
C ALA A 38 -0.24 16.90 -25.09
N GLU A 39 1.07 16.96 -24.91
CA GLU A 39 2.00 17.69 -25.79
C GLU A 39 2.11 17.05 -27.19
N LEU A 40 2.08 15.71 -27.27
CA LEU A 40 2.16 14.98 -28.54
C LEU A 40 0.85 15.03 -29.33
N HIS A 41 -0.30 15.04 -28.66
CA HIS A 41 -1.62 14.92 -29.27
C HIS A 41 -1.88 15.83 -30.49
N PRO A 42 -1.49 17.13 -30.51
CA PRO A 42 -1.66 18.01 -31.67
C PRO A 42 -0.88 17.58 -32.92
N ALA A 43 0.22 16.84 -32.74
CA ALA A 43 1.05 16.33 -33.84
C ALA A 43 0.55 14.99 -34.39
N ILE A 44 -0.46 14.37 -33.78
CA ILE A 44 -0.97 13.06 -34.16
C ILE A 44 -1.94 13.20 -35.33
N PRO A 45 -1.71 12.50 -36.47
CA PRO A 45 -2.63 12.54 -37.60
C PRO A 45 -4.03 12.04 -37.22
N THR A 46 -5.07 12.68 -37.76
CA THR A 46 -6.48 12.35 -37.49
C THR A 46 -6.82 10.85 -37.61
N PRO A 47 -6.31 10.09 -38.60
CA PRO A 47 -6.59 8.65 -38.70
C PRO A 47 -6.13 7.82 -37.50
N VAL A 48 -5.12 8.27 -36.77
CA VAL A 48 -4.51 7.55 -35.65
C VAL A 48 -4.78 8.17 -34.27
N SER A 49 -5.33 9.39 -34.21
CA SER A 49 -5.70 10.05 -32.95
C SER A 49 -6.69 9.23 -32.10
N GLY A 50 -7.75 8.68 -32.71
CA GLY A 50 -8.71 7.84 -32.00
C GLY A 50 -8.10 6.57 -31.39
N PRO A 51 -7.39 5.74 -32.18
CA PRO A 51 -6.63 4.60 -31.66
C PRO A 51 -5.63 4.96 -30.56
N PHE A 52 -4.92 6.08 -30.71
CA PHE A 52 -3.98 6.58 -29.72
C PHE A 52 -4.66 6.88 -28.38
N CYS A 53 -5.75 7.66 -28.38
CA CYS A 53 -6.47 7.99 -27.15
C CYS A 53 -7.03 6.74 -26.45
N ARG A 54 -7.53 5.76 -27.22
CA ARG A 54 -8.00 4.50 -26.63
C ARG A 54 -6.87 3.66 -26.01
N ALA A 55 -5.70 3.64 -26.65
CA ALA A 55 -4.55 2.94 -26.10
C ALA A 55 -4.10 3.56 -24.77
N TYR A 56 -4.12 4.90 -24.68
CA TYR A 56 -3.81 5.60 -23.43
C TYR A 56 -4.83 5.32 -22.32
N LEU A 57 -6.13 5.39 -22.61
CA LEU A 57 -7.17 5.07 -21.62
C LEU A 57 -7.03 3.64 -21.09
N ARG A 58 -6.77 2.67 -21.98
CA ARG A 58 -6.53 1.28 -21.56
C ARG A 58 -5.29 1.16 -20.67
N PHE A 59 -4.21 1.87 -20.99
CA PHE A 59 -3.02 1.88 -20.13
C PHE A 59 -3.34 2.42 -18.73
N ASP A 60 -4.15 3.48 -18.65
CA ASP A 60 -4.58 4.09 -17.39
C ASP A 60 -5.41 3.11 -16.53
N GLU A 61 -6.34 2.38 -17.15
CA GLU A 61 -7.17 1.35 -16.50
C GLU A 61 -6.32 0.20 -15.93
N GLU A 62 -5.38 -0.32 -16.71
CA GLU A 62 -4.47 -1.39 -16.26
C GLU A 62 -3.56 -0.90 -15.11
N LEU A 63 -3.14 0.36 -15.16
CA LEU A 63 -2.32 0.95 -14.11
C LEU A 63 -3.10 1.11 -12.81
N GLU A 64 -4.37 1.52 -12.88
CA GLU A 64 -5.24 1.59 -11.70
C GLU A 64 -5.41 0.21 -11.06
N SER A 65 -5.57 -0.85 -11.87
CA SER A 65 -5.61 -2.22 -11.34
C SER A 65 -4.32 -2.60 -10.60
N VAL A 66 -3.15 -2.19 -11.08
CA VAL A 66 -1.87 -2.43 -10.39
C VAL A 66 -1.84 -1.68 -9.06
N ARG A 67 -2.29 -0.42 -9.03
CA ARG A 67 -2.31 0.41 -7.82
C ARG A 67 -3.25 -0.16 -6.76
N CYS A 68 -4.44 -0.60 -7.14
CA CYS A 68 -5.36 -1.29 -6.22
C CYS A 68 -4.72 -2.54 -5.60
N ALA A 69 -4.00 -3.35 -6.39
CA ALA A 69 -3.32 -4.53 -5.87
C ALA A 69 -2.18 -4.17 -4.89
N LEU A 70 -1.43 -3.09 -5.15
CA LEU A 70 -0.43 -2.58 -4.22
C LEU A 70 -1.06 -2.14 -2.90
N GLU A 71 -2.18 -1.42 -2.96
CA GLU A 71 -2.96 -0.98 -1.79
C GLU A 71 -3.47 -2.17 -0.97
N GLU A 72 -3.96 -3.22 -1.62
CA GLU A 72 -4.42 -4.44 -0.96
C GLU A 72 -3.27 -5.12 -0.19
N VAL A 73 -2.13 -5.33 -0.85
CA VAL A 73 -0.94 -5.93 -0.21
C VAL A 73 -0.42 -5.06 0.94
N HIS A 74 -0.38 -3.74 0.75
CA HIS A 74 -0.03 -2.79 1.80
C HIS A 74 -0.97 -2.94 3.00
N GLY A 75 -2.29 -2.99 2.76
CA GLY A 75 -3.32 -3.16 3.79
C GLY A 75 -3.13 -4.44 4.60
N ILE A 76 -2.85 -5.57 3.93
CA ILE A 76 -2.56 -6.86 4.58
C ILE A 76 -1.34 -6.74 5.50
N LEU A 77 -0.22 -6.19 5.00
CA LEU A 77 1.01 -6.04 5.78
C LEU A 77 0.83 -5.15 7.00
N VAL A 78 0.12 -4.02 6.85
CA VAL A 78 -0.16 -3.11 7.96
C VAL A 78 -1.08 -3.75 8.98
N HIS A 79 -2.10 -4.48 8.53
CA HIS A 79 -3.02 -5.20 9.41
C HIS A 79 -2.27 -6.23 10.27
N ASP A 80 -1.48 -7.09 9.64
CA ASP A 80 -0.73 -8.14 10.32
C ASP A 80 0.35 -7.56 11.25
N ALA A 81 1.01 -6.47 10.84
CA ALA A 81 1.95 -5.76 11.71
C ALA A 81 1.27 -5.19 12.97
N ARG A 82 0.05 -4.64 12.84
CA ARG A 82 -0.72 -4.15 13.99
C ARG A 82 -1.15 -5.27 14.91
N GLN A 83 -1.62 -6.40 14.38
CA GLN A 83 -1.95 -7.58 15.18
C GLN A 83 -0.72 -8.11 15.92
N CYS A 84 0.42 -8.19 15.24
CA CYS A 84 1.72 -8.56 15.82
C CYS A 84 2.09 -7.68 17.01
N LEU A 85 2.00 -6.35 16.85
CA LEU A 85 2.29 -5.38 17.92
C LEU A 85 1.31 -5.50 19.10
N ALA A 86 0.02 -5.70 18.82
CA ALA A 86 -1.00 -5.88 19.86
C ALA A 86 -0.73 -7.13 20.70
N ALA A 87 -0.37 -8.25 20.05
CA ALA A 87 -0.05 -9.50 20.74
C ALA A 87 1.23 -9.43 21.60
N LEU A 88 2.14 -8.50 21.28
CA LEU A 88 3.38 -8.28 22.02
C LEU A 88 3.22 -7.26 23.17
N SER A 89 2.10 -6.55 23.23
CA SER A 89 1.82 -5.57 24.27
C SER A 89 1.29 -6.28 25.53
N PRO A 90 1.92 -6.13 26.71
CA PRO A 90 1.37 -6.68 27.94
C PRO A 90 0.08 -5.95 28.31
N GLU A 91 -1.01 -6.71 28.49
CA GLU A 91 -2.29 -6.21 29.02
C GLU A 91 -2.06 -5.34 30.28
N PRO A 92 -2.50 -4.07 30.31
CA PRO A 92 -2.46 -3.27 31.52
C PRO A 92 -3.62 -3.69 32.42
N GLY A 93 -3.53 -4.86 33.07
CA GLY A 93 -4.68 -5.34 33.83
C GLY A 93 -4.61 -6.75 34.39
N GLY A 94 -3.44 -7.21 34.85
CA GLY A 94 -3.38 -8.37 35.74
C GLY A 94 -4.06 -8.07 37.07
N ARG A 95 -5.39 -8.21 37.15
CA ARG A 95 -6.10 -8.29 38.45
C ARG A 95 -5.44 -9.41 39.27
N PRO A 96 -4.93 -9.14 40.48
CA PRO A 96 -4.51 -10.23 41.35
C PRO A 96 -5.73 -11.10 41.66
N ALA A 97 -5.55 -12.41 41.54
CA ALA A 97 -6.57 -13.41 41.83
C ALA A 97 -7.23 -13.11 43.17
N SER A 98 -8.57 -13.14 43.22
CA SER A 98 -9.36 -12.97 44.43
C SER A 98 -8.82 -13.87 45.53
N MET A 99 -8.28 -13.27 46.59
CA MET A 99 -7.92 -13.94 47.82
C MET A 99 -9.21 -14.49 48.43
N ARG A 100 -9.46 -15.79 48.28
CA ARG A 100 -10.50 -16.48 49.06
C ARG A 100 -10.01 -16.56 50.50
N LEU A 101 -10.40 -15.58 51.32
CA LEU A 101 -10.44 -15.75 52.76
C LEU A 101 -11.51 -16.81 53.07
N ARG A 102 -11.06 -18.04 53.36
CA ARG A 102 -11.90 -19.02 54.05
C ARG A 102 -11.93 -18.61 55.53
N GLY A 103 -13.14 -18.39 56.05
CA GLY A 103 -13.44 -18.52 57.47
C GLY A 103 -13.55 -19.98 57.88
#